data_AF-R7T9B5-F1
#
_entry.id   AF-R7T9B5-F1
#
_cell.length_a   1.000
_cell.length_b   1.000
_cell.length_c   1.000
_cell.angle_alpha   90.00
_cell.angle_beta   90.00
_cell.angle_gamma   90.00
#
_symmetry.space_group_name_H-M   'P 1'
#
loop_
_entity.id
_entity.type
_entity.pdbx_description
1 polymer ?
#
loop_
_entity_poly.entity_id
_entity_poly.type
_entity_poly.pdbx_seq_one_letter_code
_entity_poly.pdbx_strand_id
1 'polypeptide(L)'
;MTHKTGRERSLHLRREKMNAGFDNINEDDAEMETSTADALLTPSTDTNNNLQPTKSGWTESVFSLPRQMSFTVPHEEEPLMDSNYQKKCTDEAGLPVYQGRRSLIQKALHLDRSNKRRSKTAYNHQARLMSKDGEPMISNIRIRQKNAKYLEDIFTTLLDMRWRYCLLIFALAFLLSWLFFATIYYVICIVHEDHLHVDDPDWKPCHCNVYDFTTAFLFSLETQHTIGYGFRGMEPNCIPSMITLAAQSCCGAFFQCIVTGLVFAKLSRPKRRAETIMFSRQAVISQSGHHRYLLFRVGDMRKTHICGTSIRAILIRNEMTCNGDVIPICQYALPLQIESMASGDNFLWLQWPVIVSHHIDRDSALWDVSADDLKNEYLEVIVILEGTVASTGMFTQVRTSYVASEILWLHRLVPLLTYRVDSNGYKIDHSKFHETISQDLKSESSAKELHTNHIQKTKMEEE
;
A
#
# COMPACT_ATOMS: atom_id res chain seq x y z
N MET A 1 3.96 -59.94 -42.67
CA MET A 1 3.17 -59.93 -41.42
C MET A 1 3.84 -58.98 -40.43
N THR A 2 3.99 -57.68 -40.69
CA THR A 2 3.00 -56.57 -40.81
C THR A 2 2.20 -56.28 -39.53
N HIS A 3 2.28 -54.99 -39.13
CA HIS A 3 1.46 -54.23 -38.18
C HIS A 3 1.83 -54.27 -36.68
N LYS A 4 2.64 -53.29 -36.26
CA LYS A 4 2.26 -52.26 -35.25
C LYS A 4 3.41 -51.25 -35.01
N THR A 5 3.67 -50.37 -35.99
CA THR A 5 4.56 -49.20 -35.86
C THR A 5 3.96 -48.00 -36.58
N GLY A 6 2.78 -47.56 -36.14
CA GLY A 6 1.99 -46.53 -36.83
C GLY A 6 1.40 -45.43 -35.96
N ARG A 7 1.61 -45.42 -34.63
CA ARG A 7 0.93 -44.46 -33.74
C ARG A 7 1.84 -43.44 -33.03
N GLU A 8 3.16 -43.63 -33.06
CA GLU A 8 4.11 -42.71 -32.40
C GLU A 8 4.76 -41.69 -33.36
N ARG A 9 4.75 -41.93 -34.68
CA ARG A 9 5.22 -40.95 -35.68
C ARG A 9 4.20 -39.84 -36.01
N SER A 10 2.94 -39.99 -35.59
CA SER A 10 1.87 -39.01 -35.85
C SER A 10 1.87 -37.82 -34.87
N LEU A 11 2.54 -37.91 -33.73
CA LEU A 11 2.56 -36.85 -32.71
C LEU A 11 3.81 -35.96 -32.82
N HIS A 12 4.90 -36.47 -33.40
CA HIS A 12 6.11 -35.67 -33.66
C HIS A 12 5.96 -34.74 -34.88
N LEU A 13 5.29 -35.18 -35.96
CA LEU A 13 5.07 -34.34 -37.15
C LEU A 13 4.00 -33.24 -36.98
N ARG A 14 3.20 -33.29 -35.91
CA ARG A 14 2.20 -32.23 -35.60
C ARG A 14 2.78 -31.11 -34.74
N ARG A 15 3.99 -31.30 -34.19
CA ARG A 15 4.69 -30.32 -33.34
C ARG A 15 5.70 -29.47 -34.13
N GLU A 16 6.18 -29.95 -35.27
CA GLU A 16 7.03 -29.16 -36.20
C GLU A 16 6.22 -28.27 -37.18
N LYS A 17 4.91 -28.51 -37.34
CA LYS A 17 4.03 -27.66 -38.18
C LYS A 17 3.29 -26.53 -37.44
N MET A 18 3.53 -26.35 -36.14
CA MET A 18 3.01 -25.19 -35.37
C MET A 18 4.07 -24.12 -35.06
N ASN A 19 5.35 -24.36 -35.38
CA ASN A 19 6.46 -23.44 -35.12
C ASN A 19 7.10 -22.85 -36.40
N ALA A 20 6.43 -22.97 -37.56
CA ALA A 20 6.93 -22.52 -38.86
C ALA A 20 5.92 -21.60 -39.58
N GLY A 21 5.43 -20.58 -38.87
CA GLY A 21 4.56 -19.58 -39.45
C GLY A 21 4.34 -18.44 -38.47
N PHE A 22 5.32 -17.55 -38.35
CA PHE A 22 5.18 -16.12 -38.06
C PHE A 22 6.60 -15.53 -37.96
N ASP A 23 7.26 -15.40 -39.11
CA ASP A 23 8.37 -14.48 -39.32
C ASP A 23 8.20 -13.89 -40.72
N ASN A 24 8.37 -12.57 -40.83
CA ASN A 24 8.26 -11.69 -42.01
C ASN A 24 6.87 -11.23 -42.44
N ILE A 25 6.44 -10.08 -41.91
CA ILE A 25 5.88 -8.97 -42.71
C ILE A 25 6.43 -7.65 -42.15
N ASN A 26 7.29 -7.00 -42.95
CA ASN A 26 7.49 -5.55 -42.93
C ASN A 26 6.29 -4.92 -43.62
N GLU A 27 5.68 -3.91 -43.02
CA GLU A 27 4.89 -2.91 -43.74
C GLU A 27 4.89 -1.61 -42.93
N ASP A 28 5.68 -0.67 -43.43
CA ASP A 28 5.48 0.76 -43.28
C ASP A 28 4.15 1.18 -43.97
N ASP A 29 3.70 2.40 -43.68
CA ASP A 29 2.63 3.16 -44.32
C ASP A 29 1.18 2.98 -43.82
N ALA A 30 0.76 3.92 -42.96
CA ALA A 30 -0.56 4.58 -43.04
C ALA A 30 -0.55 5.92 -42.28
N GLU A 31 -0.08 6.96 -42.98
CA GLU A 31 -0.52 8.36 -42.77
C GLU A 31 -1.95 8.58 -43.32
N MET A 32 -2.47 9.80 -43.11
CA MET A 32 -3.71 10.44 -43.58
C MET A 32 -4.95 10.32 -42.64
N GLU A 33 -5.64 11.39 -42.25
CA GLU A 33 -5.73 12.75 -42.80
C GLU A 33 -5.82 13.83 -41.70
N THR A 34 -4.97 14.85 -41.83
CA THR A 34 -5.19 16.21 -41.33
C THR A 34 -5.83 17.02 -42.45
N SER A 35 -7.01 17.61 -42.21
CA SER A 35 -7.61 18.58 -43.13
C SER A 35 -7.02 19.96 -42.86
N THR A 36 -6.27 20.47 -43.83
CA THR A 36 -5.89 21.87 -43.99
C THR A 36 -7.04 22.67 -44.60
N ALA A 37 -7.17 23.93 -44.19
CA ALA A 37 -7.72 24.99 -45.03
C ALA A 37 -6.93 26.28 -44.71
N ASP A 38 -6.10 26.67 -45.67
CA ASP A 38 -5.30 27.88 -45.70
C ASP A 38 -6.16 29.14 -45.90
N ALA A 39 -5.74 30.26 -45.29
CA ALA A 39 -5.91 31.60 -45.85
C ALA A 39 -4.90 32.61 -45.25
N LEU A 40 -3.71 32.65 -45.85
CA LEU A 40 -3.07 33.86 -46.42
C LEU A 40 -3.46 35.25 -45.84
N LEU A 41 -2.52 35.94 -45.17
CA LEU A 41 -1.78 37.13 -45.67
C LEU A 41 -1.01 37.90 -44.56
N THR A 42 0.02 38.58 -45.03
CA THR A 42 1.22 39.20 -44.43
C THR A 42 1.02 40.47 -43.56
N PRO A 43 2.09 40.98 -42.89
CA PRO A 43 2.01 41.87 -41.73
C PRO A 43 2.21 43.35 -42.08
N SER A 44 1.78 44.25 -41.19
CA SER A 44 2.25 45.65 -41.17
C SER A 44 2.28 46.23 -39.76
N THR A 45 3.35 46.97 -39.52
CA THR A 45 3.71 47.78 -38.36
C THR A 45 2.76 48.95 -38.11
N ASP A 46 2.72 49.40 -36.84
CA ASP A 46 2.97 50.78 -36.39
C ASP A 46 1.98 51.41 -35.38
N THR A 47 2.62 51.99 -34.36
CA THR A 47 2.30 53.22 -33.62
C THR A 47 1.33 53.25 -32.42
N ASN A 48 1.92 53.74 -31.32
CA ASN A 48 1.33 54.39 -30.14
C ASN A 48 0.19 55.37 -30.45
N ASN A 49 -0.84 55.42 -29.59
CA ASN A 49 -1.05 56.54 -28.66
C ASN A 49 -2.29 56.40 -27.77
N ASN A 50 -2.15 56.95 -26.56
CA ASN A 50 -3.13 57.19 -25.49
C ASN A 50 -4.48 57.74 -25.95
N LEU A 51 -5.57 57.29 -25.31
CA LEU A 51 -6.70 58.13 -24.84
C LEU A 51 -7.67 57.31 -23.97
N GLN A 52 -7.72 57.62 -22.66
CA GLN A 52 -8.94 57.52 -21.82
C GLN A 52 -9.72 58.86 -21.96
N PRO A 53 -11.01 59.03 -21.54
CA PRO A 53 -11.75 58.32 -20.48
C PRO A 53 -13.27 58.11 -20.72
N THR A 54 -13.94 57.47 -19.74
CA THR A 54 -15.27 57.80 -19.15
C THR A 54 -16.30 56.66 -18.99
N LYS A 55 -16.51 56.38 -17.69
CA LYS A 55 -17.54 55.66 -16.91
C LYS A 55 -18.95 55.43 -17.50
N SER A 56 -19.43 54.19 -17.40
CA SER A 56 -20.63 53.75 -16.66
C SER A 56 -20.73 52.22 -16.85
N GLY A 57 -20.78 51.37 -15.82
CA GLY A 57 -21.89 51.14 -14.90
C GLY A 57 -22.33 49.67 -15.09
N TRP A 58 -22.50 48.92 -13.99
CA TRP A 58 -22.96 47.52 -13.88
C TRP A 58 -21.89 46.41 -13.77
N THR A 59 -21.38 46.26 -12.54
CA THR A 59 -21.26 45.01 -11.76
C THR A 59 -20.78 43.73 -12.46
N GLU A 60 -19.48 43.45 -12.38
CA GLU A 60 -18.91 42.10 -12.42
C GLU A 60 -18.89 41.51 -11.00
N SER A 61 -19.50 40.33 -10.80
CA SER A 61 -19.22 39.49 -9.64
C SER A 61 -19.62 38.03 -9.87
N VAL A 62 -18.89 37.26 -10.67
CA VAL A 62 -18.78 35.79 -10.48
C VAL A 62 -17.44 35.32 -11.05
N PHE A 63 -16.53 34.92 -10.15
CA PHE A 63 -15.43 33.93 -10.28
C PHE A 63 -14.27 34.33 -9.37
N SER A 64 -14.50 34.23 -8.05
CA SER A 64 -13.45 34.19 -7.05
C SER A 64 -13.20 32.74 -6.62
N LEU A 65 -11.94 32.33 -6.79
CA LEU A 65 -11.36 31.12 -6.19
C LEU A 65 -11.56 31.13 -4.66
N PRO A 66 -11.82 29.98 -4.00
CA PRO A 66 -11.98 29.96 -2.56
C PRO A 66 -10.66 30.33 -1.86
N ARG A 67 -10.73 31.42 -1.11
CA ARG A 67 -9.72 31.91 -0.18
C ARG A 67 -9.38 30.80 0.82
N GLN A 68 -8.10 30.45 0.93
CA GLN A 68 -7.60 29.62 2.03
C GLN A 68 -8.03 30.25 3.37
N MET A 69 -8.88 29.55 4.12
CA MET A 69 -9.07 29.83 5.53
C MET A 69 -7.80 29.44 6.26
N SER A 70 -7.00 30.44 6.63
CA SER A 70 -5.97 30.31 7.65
C SER A 70 -6.65 30.02 8.98
N PHE A 71 -6.53 28.79 9.46
CA PHE A 71 -6.97 28.38 10.79
C PHE A 71 -5.88 28.82 11.78
N THR A 72 -6.10 29.93 12.47
CA THR A 72 -5.24 30.36 13.58
C THR A 72 -5.61 29.53 14.80
N VAL A 73 -4.77 28.55 15.15
CA VAL A 73 -4.88 27.78 16.39
C VAL A 73 -4.51 28.71 17.56
N PRO A 74 -5.29 28.78 18.65
CA PRO A 74 -4.89 29.52 19.84
C PRO A 74 -3.63 28.86 20.43
N HIS A 75 -2.60 29.66 20.70
CA HIS A 75 -1.44 29.25 21.48
C HIS A 75 -1.92 28.89 22.91
N GLU A 76 -2.14 27.61 23.18
CA GLU A 76 -1.92 27.06 24.51
C GLU A 76 -0.40 26.90 24.69
N GLU A 77 0.12 27.46 25.77
CA GLU A 77 1.52 27.31 26.17
C GLU A 77 1.84 25.82 26.38
N GLU A 78 2.52 25.20 25.41
CA GLU A 78 3.21 23.93 25.62
C GLU A 78 4.28 24.14 26.71
N PRO A 79 4.35 23.28 27.74
CA PRO A 79 5.50 23.32 28.64
C PRO A 79 6.73 22.96 27.82
N LEU A 80 7.70 23.87 27.82
CA LEU A 80 9.03 23.71 27.23
C LEU A 80 9.58 22.31 27.55
N MET A 81 9.55 21.40 26.57
CA MET A 81 10.30 20.15 26.63
C MET A 81 11.77 20.55 26.48
N ASP A 82 12.44 20.61 27.62
CA ASP A 82 13.82 21.02 27.79
C ASP A 82 14.73 20.27 26.81
N SER A 83 15.53 21.00 26.04
CA SER A 83 16.51 20.48 25.05
C SER A 83 17.70 19.72 25.67
N ASN A 84 17.52 19.22 26.90
CA ASN A 84 18.50 18.54 27.73
C ASN A 84 18.15 17.07 28.02
N TYR A 85 17.23 16.46 27.26
CA TYR A 85 16.79 15.07 27.49
C TYR A 85 17.81 13.98 27.08
N GLN A 86 19.07 14.37 26.79
CA GLN A 86 20.16 13.47 26.37
C GLN A 86 21.36 13.49 27.33
N LYS A 87 21.15 13.80 28.61
CA LYS A 87 22.18 13.53 29.63
C LYS A 87 22.33 12.02 29.83
N LYS A 88 23.34 11.43 29.19
CA LYS A 88 23.88 10.11 29.56
C LYS A 88 24.16 10.11 31.07
N CYS A 89 23.46 9.28 31.82
CA CYS A 89 23.71 9.14 33.26
C CYS A 89 25.07 8.51 33.50
N THR A 90 26.00 9.34 33.97
CA THR A 90 27.23 8.93 34.62
C THR A 90 26.99 8.83 36.12
N ASP A 91 27.62 7.86 36.78
CA ASP A 91 27.69 7.84 38.24
C ASP A 91 28.55 8.99 38.79
N GLU A 92 28.63 9.16 40.11
CA GLU A 92 29.51 10.15 40.77
C GLU A 92 31.02 9.93 40.48
N ALA A 93 31.38 8.84 39.80
CA ALA A 93 32.74 8.51 39.37
C ALA A 93 32.98 8.72 37.86
N GLY A 94 32.00 9.25 37.11
CA GLY A 94 32.15 9.53 35.68
C GLY A 94 32.11 8.29 34.77
N LEU A 95 31.73 7.13 35.28
CA LEU A 95 31.55 5.90 34.51
C LEU A 95 30.10 5.79 34.00
N PRO A 96 29.88 5.31 32.76
CA PRO A 96 28.53 5.08 32.26
C PRO A 96 27.89 3.92 33.05
N VAL A 97 26.72 4.17 33.64
CA VAL A 97 25.89 3.19 34.42
C VAL A 97 25.45 1.97 33.57
N TYR A 98 25.81 1.94 32.29
CA TYR A 98 25.37 1.02 31.24
C TYR A 98 25.84 -0.43 31.41
N GLN A 99 27.01 -0.67 32.00
CA GLN A 99 27.67 -1.99 31.85
C GLN A 99 27.22 -3.03 32.89
N GLY A 100 26.70 -2.61 34.04
CA GLY A 100 26.27 -3.51 35.13
C GLY A 100 24.80 -3.94 35.08
N ARG A 101 23.92 -3.22 34.36
CA ARG A 101 22.46 -3.43 34.38
C ARG A 101 21.89 -4.25 33.21
N ARG A 102 22.72 -4.62 32.22
CA ARG A 102 22.31 -5.53 31.11
C ARG A 102 21.72 -6.85 31.61
N SER A 103 22.26 -7.40 32.71
CA SER A 103 21.74 -8.63 33.33
C SER A 103 20.35 -8.49 33.95
N LEU A 104 19.95 -7.26 34.34
CA LEU A 104 18.66 -6.98 34.95
C LEU A 104 17.55 -6.82 33.90
N ILE A 105 17.85 -6.25 32.73
CA ILE A 105 16.93 -6.21 31.58
C ILE A 105 16.61 -7.63 31.13
N GLN A 106 17.64 -8.48 31.02
CA GLN A 106 17.47 -9.89 30.67
C GLN A 106 16.67 -10.62 31.76
N LYS A 107 16.97 -10.42 33.05
CA LYS A 107 16.21 -11.02 34.15
C LYS A 107 14.75 -10.53 34.22
N ALA A 108 14.47 -9.25 33.99
CA ALA A 108 13.11 -8.70 34.01
C ALA A 108 12.28 -9.21 32.83
N LEU A 109 12.86 -9.27 31.62
CA LEU A 109 12.22 -9.88 30.44
C LEU A 109 12.07 -11.40 30.58
N HIS A 110 12.97 -12.08 31.31
CA HIS A 110 12.84 -13.51 31.63
C HIS A 110 11.87 -13.80 32.78
N LEU A 111 11.70 -12.88 33.75
CA LEU A 111 10.78 -13.04 34.88
C LEU A 111 9.32 -13.06 34.41
N ASP A 112 8.94 -12.25 33.43
CA ASP A 112 7.61 -12.30 32.81
C ASP A 112 7.41 -13.56 31.92
N ARG A 113 8.50 -14.16 31.43
CA ARG A 113 8.49 -15.43 30.68
C ARG A 113 8.38 -16.68 31.56
N SER A 114 8.68 -16.60 32.86
CA SER A 114 8.68 -17.75 33.77
C SER A 114 7.29 -18.36 34.00
N ASN A 115 6.21 -17.64 33.66
CA ASN A 115 4.83 -18.08 33.88
C ASN A 115 4.13 -18.75 32.68
N LYS A 116 4.85 -19.10 31.61
CA LYS A 116 4.29 -19.91 30.51
C LYS A 116 5.18 -21.11 30.19
N ARG A 117 4.85 -22.26 30.81
CA ARG A 117 5.22 -23.59 30.32
C ARG A 117 4.63 -23.80 28.91
N ARG A 118 5.33 -23.40 27.85
CA ARG A 118 5.04 -23.82 26.46
C ARG A 118 6.32 -24.02 25.66
N SER A 119 6.53 -25.28 25.27
CA SER A 119 7.36 -25.82 24.19
C SER A 119 8.80 -25.32 24.02
N LYS A 120 9.75 -26.27 24.17
CA LYS A 120 11.19 -26.12 23.88
C LYS A 120 11.54 -25.84 22.40
N THR A 121 10.57 -25.61 21.51
CA THR A 121 10.79 -25.27 20.09
C THR A 121 10.81 -23.75 19.81
N ALA A 122 10.54 -22.90 20.81
CA ALA A 122 10.40 -21.45 20.64
C ALA A 122 11.69 -20.63 20.79
N TYR A 123 12.87 -21.26 20.70
CA TYR A 123 14.14 -20.62 21.08
C TYR A 123 14.72 -19.64 20.03
N ASN A 124 14.18 -19.59 18.80
CA ASN A 124 14.81 -18.84 17.70
C ASN A 124 13.94 -17.78 16.99
N HIS A 125 12.73 -17.49 17.45
CA HIS A 125 11.97 -16.35 16.92
C HIS A 125 11.92 -15.25 17.98
N GLN A 126 12.82 -14.27 17.86
CA GLN A 126 12.62 -12.97 18.50
C GLN A 126 11.21 -12.48 18.14
N ALA A 127 10.48 -11.96 19.14
CA ALA A 127 9.20 -11.31 18.89
C ALA A 127 9.39 -10.21 17.84
N ARG A 128 8.39 -9.97 17.00
CA ARG A 128 8.48 -9.04 15.88
C ARG A 128 7.25 -8.15 15.90
N LEU A 129 7.42 -6.85 15.68
CA LEU A 129 6.33 -5.88 15.65
C LEU A 129 5.68 -5.79 14.28
N MET A 130 6.43 -6.05 13.21
CA MET A 130 5.93 -6.01 11.84
C MET A 130 6.43 -7.20 11.06
N SER A 131 5.58 -7.94 10.33
CA SER A 131 5.98 -9.04 9.45
C SER A 131 6.99 -8.59 8.38
N LYS A 132 7.72 -9.54 7.77
CA LYS A 132 8.52 -9.26 6.57
C LYS A 132 7.69 -8.63 5.45
N ASP A 133 6.42 -9.04 5.36
CA ASP A 133 5.47 -8.54 4.37
C ASP A 133 4.87 -7.17 4.71
N GLY A 134 5.26 -6.55 5.83
CA GLY A 134 4.82 -5.21 6.23
C GLY A 134 3.51 -5.14 7.04
N GLU A 135 2.93 -6.29 7.37
CA GLU A 135 1.75 -6.41 8.23
C GLU A 135 2.11 -6.25 9.72
N PRO A 136 1.41 -5.39 10.49
CA PRO A 136 1.69 -5.22 11.91
C PRO A 136 1.29 -6.47 12.71
N MET A 137 2.19 -6.97 13.56
CA MET A 137 1.95 -8.09 14.50
C MET A 137 1.44 -7.61 15.87
N ILE A 138 0.82 -6.43 15.92
CA ILE A 138 0.31 -5.81 17.15
C ILE A 138 -1.20 -6.03 17.25
N SER A 139 -1.64 -6.67 18.33
CA SER A 139 -3.07 -6.84 18.63
C SER A 139 -3.53 -5.85 19.69
N ASN A 140 -4.42 -4.93 19.31
CA ASN A 140 -5.05 -4.03 20.28
C ASN A 140 -6.18 -4.74 21.03
N ILE A 141 -6.11 -4.74 22.36
CA ILE A 141 -7.10 -5.36 23.25
C ILE A 141 -7.81 -4.25 24.06
N ARG A 142 -9.11 -4.41 24.34
CA ARG A 142 -9.91 -3.49 25.18
C ARG A 142 -9.97 -2.04 24.68
N ILE A 143 -10.15 -1.83 23.37
CA ILE A 143 -10.53 -0.51 22.84
C ILE A 143 -12.01 -0.26 23.16
N ARG A 144 -12.30 0.77 23.97
CA ARG A 144 -13.67 1.18 24.30
C ARG A 144 -14.40 1.65 23.03
N GLN A 145 -15.65 1.21 22.84
CA GLN A 145 -16.52 1.58 21.71
C GLN A 145 -15.98 1.29 20.30
N LYS A 146 -15.13 0.25 20.14
CA LYS A 146 -14.56 -0.13 18.84
C LYS A 146 -15.63 -0.33 17.75
N ASN A 147 -16.67 -1.10 18.03
CA ASN A 147 -17.69 -1.44 17.03
C ASN A 147 -18.55 -0.24 16.61
N ALA A 148 -18.86 0.68 17.53
CA ALA A 148 -19.63 1.87 17.21
C ALA A 148 -18.86 2.79 16.24
N LYS A 149 -17.55 2.96 16.46
CA LYS A 149 -16.69 3.76 15.57
C LYS A 149 -16.56 3.18 14.17
N TYR A 150 -16.52 1.85 14.01
CA TYR A 150 -16.52 1.23 12.68
C TYR A 150 -17.86 1.38 11.95
N LEU A 151 -18.98 1.43 12.69
CA LEU A 151 -20.30 1.66 12.09
C LEU A 151 -20.55 3.13 11.73
N GLU A 152 -19.84 4.06 12.35
CA GLU A 152 -19.86 5.47 11.93
C GLU A 152 -19.18 5.66 10.57
N ASP A 153 -18.12 4.89 10.31
CA ASP A 153 -17.37 4.90 9.05
C ASP A 153 -17.64 3.65 8.19
N ILE A 154 -18.90 3.50 7.76
CA ILE A 154 -19.36 2.37 6.93
C ILE A 154 -18.61 2.35 5.59
N PHE A 155 -18.32 3.51 5.01
CA PHE A 155 -17.69 3.61 3.70
C PHE A 155 -16.28 3.02 3.71
N THR A 156 -15.41 3.43 4.64
CA THR A 156 -14.06 2.86 4.71
C THR A 156 -14.10 1.39 5.11
N THR A 157 -15.02 1.01 6.01
CA THR A 157 -15.22 -0.38 6.42
C THR A 157 -15.53 -1.29 5.23
N LEU A 158 -16.50 -0.91 4.38
CA LEU A 158 -16.83 -1.67 3.15
C LEU A 158 -15.66 -1.72 2.16
N LEU A 159 -14.88 -0.64 2.05
CA LEU A 159 -13.70 -0.61 1.20
C LEU A 159 -12.56 -1.50 1.71
N ASP A 160 -12.42 -1.67 3.02
CA ASP A 160 -11.35 -2.49 3.62
C ASP A 160 -11.72 -3.97 3.77
N MET A 161 -13.01 -4.30 3.79
CA MET A 161 -13.50 -5.68 3.84
C MET A 161 -12.98 -6.55 2.68
N ARG A 162 -12.84 -7.86 2.90
CA ARG A 162 -12.48 -8.80 1.82
C ARG A 162 -13.58 -8.83 0.74
N TRP A 163 -13.18 -9.04 -0.52
CA TRP A 163 -14.11 -9.11 -1.65
C TRP A 163 -15.30 -10.05 -1.43
N ARG A 164 -15.08 -11.23 -0.82
CA ARG A 164 -16.16 -12.20 -0.55
C ARG A 164 -17.28 -11.62 0.31
N TYR A 165 -16.94 -10.87 1.36
CA TYR A 165 -17.93 -10.26 2.24
C TYR A 165 -18.59 -9.05 1.58
N CYS A 166 -17.83 -8.26 0.82
CA CYS A 166 -18.38 -7.13 0.07
C CYS A 166 -19.41 -7.59 -0.98
N LEU A 167 -19.07 -8.63 -1.77
CA LEU A 167 -19.99 -9.24 -2.74
C LEU A 167 -21.21 -9.86 -2.05
N LEU A 168 -21.03 -10.53 -0.90
CA LEU A 168 -22.14 -11.08 -0.13
C LEU A 168 -23.09 -9.99 0.38
N ILE A 169 -22.56 -8.88 0.91
CA ILE A 169 -23.36 -7.75 1.39
C ILE A 169 -24.15 -7.14 0.23
N PHE A 170 -23.53 -6.93 -0.93
CA PHE A 170 -24.25 -6.41 -2.10
C PHE A 170 -25.32 -7.36 -2.61
N ALA A 171 -25.02 -8.66 -2.70
CA ALA A 171 -26.00 -9.67 -3.10
C ALA A 171 -27.19 -9.71 -2.11
N LEU A 172 -26.92 -9.65 -0.81
CA LEU A 172 -27.96 -9.60 0.21
C LEU A 172 -28.78 -8.31 0.14
N ALA A 173 -28.14 -7.15 -0.08
CA ALA A 173 -28.83 -5.87 -0.24
C ALA A 173 -29.77 -5.87 -1.45
N PHE A 174 -29.32 -6.40 -2.60
CA PHE A 174 -30.18 -6.56 -3.77
C PHE A 174 -31.35 -7.51 -3.48
N LEU A 175 -31.09 -8.69 -2.90
CA LEU A 175 -32.13 -9.65 -2.55
C LEU A 175 -33.18 -9.05 -1.60
N LEU A 176 -32.74 -8.34 -0.56
CA LEU A 176 -33.63 -7.69 0.40
C LEU A 176 -34.46 -6.58 -0.26
N SER A 177 -33.88 -5.81 -1.18
CA SER A 177 -34.63 -4.79 -1.93
C SER A 177 -35.71 -5.41 -2.83
N TRP A 178 -35.40 -6.51 -3.53
CA TRP A 178 -36.39 -7.24 -4.34
C TRP A 178 -37.50 -7.82 -3.46
N LEU A 179 -37.16 -8.42 -2.31
CA LEU A 179 -38.16 -8.95 -1.39
C LEU A 179 -39.05 -7.85 -0.79
N PHE A 180 -38.48 -6.67 -0.49
CA PHE A 180 -39.22 -5.54 0.03
C PHE A 180 -40.28 -5.05 -0.97
N PHE A 181 -39.88 -4.76 -2.21
CA PHE A 181 -40.82 -4.31 -3.24
C PHE A 181 -41.79 -5.42 -3.67
N ALA A 182 -41.35 -6.68 -3.73
CA ALA A 182 -42.23 -7.83 -3.96
C ALA A 182 -43.34 -7.92 -2.91
N THR A 183 -43.02 -7.67 -1.65
CA THR A 183 -44.00 -7.65 -0.57
C THR A 183 -45.01 -6.52 -0.76
N ILE A 184 -44.56 -5.34 -1.19
CA ILE A 184 -45.47 -4.22 -1.49
C ILE A 184 -46.41 -4.57 -2.65
N TYR A 185 -45.89 -5.10 -3.77
CA TYR A 185 -46.73 -5.51 -4.90
C TYR A 185 -47.71 -6.62 -4.54
N TYR A 186 -47.28 -7.58 -3.72
CA TYR A 186 -48.14 -8.65 -3.22
C TYR A 186 -49.26 -8.11 -2.33
N VAL A 187 -48.96 -7.15 -1.45
CA VAL A 187 -50.00 -6.47 -0.64
C VAL A 187 -50.98 -5.71 -1.53
N ILE A 188 -50.51 -5.02 -2.57
CA ILE A 188 -51.40 -4.32 -3.53
C ILE A 188 -52.31 -5.33 -4.25
N CYS A 189 -51.76 -6.47 -4.70
CA CYS A 189 -52.51 -7.55 -5.34
C CYS A 189 -53.59 -8.15 -4.42
N ILE A 190 -53.30 -8.30 -3.11
CA ILE A 190 -54.30 -8.77 -2.13
C ILE A 190 -55.39 -7.72 -1.91
N VAL A 191 -55.01 -6.46 -1.69
CA VAL A 191 -55.96 -5.37 -1.38
C VAL A 191 -56.87 -5.06 -2.56
N HIS A 192 -56.36 -5.17 -3.78
CA HIS A 192 -57.16 -5.02 -5.00
C HIS A 192 -57.86 -6.33 -5.40
N GLU A 193 -57.71 -7.43 -4.67
CA GLU A 193 -58.36 -8.72 -4.97
C GLU A 193 -57.98 -9.33 -6.35
N ASP A 194 -56.83 -8.93 -6.92
CA ASP A 194 -56.32 -9.43 -8.21
C ASP A 194 -56.04 -10.94 -8.19
N HIS A 195 -55.64 -11.47 -7.04
CA HIS A 195 -55.38 -12.90 -6.83
C HIS A 195 -56.63 -13.78 -6.91
N LEU A 196 -57.84 -13.22 -6.77
CA LEU A 196 -59.09 -13.97 -6.86
C LEU A 196 -59.69 -13.97 -8.27
N HIS A 197 -59.32 -12.99 -9.10
CA HIS A 197 -59.90 -12.72 -10.41
C HIS A 197 -58.92 -12.95 -11.56
N VAL A 198 -58.07 -13.99 -11.45
CA VAL A 198 -56.96 -14.26 -12.39
C VAL A 198 -57.43 -14.50 -13.84
N ASP A 199 -58.60 -15.13 -14.01
CA ASP A 199 -59.19 -15.47 -15.32
C ASP A 199 -60.53 -14.74 -15.58
N ASP A 200 -60.82 -13.66 -14.85
CA ASP A 200 -62.05 -12.90 -15.03
C ASP A 200 -61.87 -11.84 -16.14
N PRO A 201 -62.57 -11.94 -17.29
CA PRO A 201 -62.42 -11.00 -18.39
C PRO A 201 -62.97 -9.59 -18.09
N ASP A 202 -63.85 -9.45 -17.08
CA ASP A 202 -64.44 -8.17 -16.71
C ASP A 202 -63.61 -7.44 -15.62
N TRP A 203 -62.70 -8.16 -14.95
CA TRP A 203 -61.81 -7.59 -13.95
C TRP A 203 -60.59 -6.93 -14.58
N LYS A 204 -60.26 -5.72 -14.14
CA LYS A 204 -59.11 -4.95 -14.61
C LYS A 204 -58.00 -4.98 -13.55
N PRO A 205 -57.01 -5.89 -13.64
CA PRO A 205 -56.01 -6.02 -12.60
C PRO A 205 -55.08 -4.80 -12.52
N CYS A 206 -54.44 -4.59 -11.37
CA CYS A 206 -53.38 -3.59 -11.24
C CYS A 206 -52.11 -4.02 -11.99
N HIS A 207 -51.84 -5.33 -11.99
CA HIS A 207 -50.66 -5.94 -12.60
C HIS A 207 -51.06 -7.20 -13.37
N CYS A 208 -50.69 -7.28 -14.64
CA CYS A 208 -50.96 -8.45 -15.47
C CYS A 208 -50.07 -9.62 -15.03
N ASN A 209 -50.67 -10.81 -14.85
CA ASN A 209 -49.97 -12.05 -14.50
C ASN A 209 -49.18 -12.01 -13.17
N VAL A 210 -49.71 -11.29 -12.18
CA VAL A 210 -49.21 -11.25 -10.80
C VAL A 210 -50.34 -11.63 -9.84
N TYR A 211 -50.30 -12.87 -9.32
CA TYR A 211 -51.35 -13.46 -8.49
C TYR A 211 -50.80 -14.04 -7.17
N ASP A 212 -49.59 -14.62 -7.19
CA ASP A 212 -48.91 -15.17 -6.01
C ASP A 212 -47.67 -14.36 -5.62
N PHE A 213 -47.18 -14.55 -4.39
CA PHE A 213 -45.93 -13.94 -3.92
C PHE A 213 -44.74 -14.21 -4.84
N THR A 214 -44.63 -15.43 -5.40
CA THR A 214 -43.56 -15.76 -6.34
C THR A 214 -43.64 -14.92 -7.61
N THR A 215 -44.85 -14.69 -8.14
CA THR A 215 -45.05 -13.85 -9.33
C THR A 215 -44.80 -12.37 -9.04
N ALA A 216 -45.15 -11.89 -7.83
CA ALA A 216 -44.83 -10.55 -7.37
C ALA A 216 -43.32 -10.35 -7.17
N PHE A 217 -42.61 -11.37 -6.67
CA PHE A 217 -41.16 -11.36 -6.57
C PHE A 217 -40.47 -11.28 -7.93
N LEU A 218 -40.92 -12.08 -8.90
CA LEU A 218 -40.41 -12.01 -10.26
C LEU A 218 -40.67 -10.63 -10.89
N PHE A 219 -41.89 -10.09 -10.72
CA PHE A 219 -42.21 -8.73 -11.19
C PHE A 219 -41.30 -7.66 -10.56
N SER A 220 -41.07 -7.73 -9.25
CA SER A 220 -40.16 -6.81 -8.56
C SER A 220 -38.72 -6.91 -9.09
N LEU A 221 -38.21 -8.11 -9.28
CA LEU A 221 -36.86 -8.35 -9.82
C LEU A 221 -36.75 -7.83 -11.26
N GLU A 222 -37.70 -8.19 -12.12
CA GLU A 222 -37.78 -7.77 -13.52
C GLU A 222 -37.80 -6.25 -13.66
N THR A 223 -38.53 -5.58 -12.76
CA THR A 223 -38.66 -4.13 -12.71
C THR A 223 -37.38 -3.45 -12.24
N GLN A 224 -36.83 -3.87 -11.09
CA GLN A 224 -35.67 -3.17 -10.49
C GLN A 224 -34.39 -3.37 -11.30
N HIS A 225 -34.21 -4.54 -11.90
CA HIS A 225 -33.06 -4.83 -12.76
C HIS A 225 -33.32 -4.44 -14.23
N THR A 226 -34.48 -3.82 -14.51
CA THR A 226 -34.87 -3.35 -15.85
C THR A 226 -34.77 -4.44 -16.92
N ILE A 227 -35.09 -5.69 -16.57
CA ILE A 227 -35.11 -6.81 -17.52
C ILE A 227 -36.36 -6.70 -18.39
N GLY A 228 -37.51 -6.51 -17.73
CA GLY A 228 -38.80 -6.26 -18.39
C GLY A 228 -39.16 -7.27 -19.46
N TYR A 229 -39.31 -8.56 -19.11
CA TYR A 229 -39.67 -9.60 -20.09
C TYR A 229 -41.00 -9.32 -20.81
N GLY A 230 -41.87 -8.50 -20.24
CA GLY A 230 -43.14 -8.07 -20.83
C GLY A 230 -44.29 -9.04 -20.62
N PHE A 231 -44.04 -10.24 -20.08
CA PHE A 231 -45.10 -11.18 -19.69
C PHE A 231 -45.89 -10.69 -18.45
N ARG A 232 -45.20 -10.00 -17.54
CA ARG A 232 -45.80 -9.30 -16.40
C ARG A 232 -45.71 -7.81 -16.67
N GLY A 233 -46.83 -7.11 -16.54
CA GLY A 233 -46.95 -5.70 -16.91
C GLY A 233 -47.77 -4.92 -15.89
N MET A 234 -47.53 -3.62 -15.82
CA MET A 234 -48.35 -2.70 -15.05
C MET A 234 -49.48 -2.17 -15.92
N GLU A 235 -50.69 -2.13 -15.36
CA GLU A 235 -51.88 -1.54 -15.99
C GLU A 235 -52.23 -0.21 -15.28
N PRO A 236 -52.73 0.83 -15.99
CA PRO A 236 -52.98 2.16 -15.42
C PRO A 236 -54.18 2.22 -14.44
N ASN A 237 -54.72 1.09 -13.99
CA ASN A 237 -55.91 1.04 -13.14
C ASN A 237 -55.63 1.50 -11.69
N CYS A 238 -54.38 1.35 -11.22
CA CYS A 238 -54.03 1.51 -9.81
C CYS A 238 -52.91 2.53 -9.58
N ILE A 239 -53.27 3.67 -8.98
CA ILE A 239 -52.30 4.73 -8.59
C ILE A 239 -51.23 4.24 -7.60
N PRO A 240 -51.54 3.43 -6.57
CA PRO A 240 -50.52 2.93 -5.63
C PRO A 240 -49.42 2.11 -6.31
N SER A 241 -49.78 1.34 -7.34
CA SER A 241 -48.83 0.58 -8.16
C SER A 241 -47.89 1.52 -8.90
N MET A 242 -48.42 2.53 -9.58
CA MET A 242 -47.62 3.51 -10.33
C MET A 242 -46.60 4.25 -9.45
N ILE A 243 -47.01 4.66 -8.24
CA ILE A 243 -46.11 5.30 -7.27
C ILE A 243 -45.03 4.32 -6.81
N THR A 244 -45.40 3.07 -6.54
CA THR A 244 -44.44 2.03 -6.12
C THR A 244 -43.41 1.75 -7.20
N LEU A 245 -43.82 1.65 -8.47
CA LEU A 245 -42.92 1.47 -9.61
C LEU A 245 -41.96 2.65 -9.78
N ALA A 246 -42.46 3.88 -9.69
CA ALA A 246 -41.63 5.07 -9.77
C ALA A 246 -40.59 5.10 -8.63
N ALA A 247 -41.04 4.83 -7.40
CA ALA A 247 -40.16 4.75 -6.23
C ALA A 247 -39.12 3.62 -6.37
N GLN A 248 -39.53 2.44 -6.82
CA GLN A 248 -38.64 1.30 -7.04
C GLN A 248 -37.58 1.61 -8.09
N SER A 249 -37.96 2.25 -9.18
CA SER A 249 -37.04 2.64 -10.26
C SER A 249 -35.99 3.63 -9.75
N CYS A 250 -36.41 4.65 -9.01
CA CYS A 250 -35.51 5.62 -8.38
C CYS A 250 -34.56 4.97 -7.36
N CYS A 251 -35.09 4.13 -6.46
CA CYS A 251 -34.29 3.42 -5.47
C CYS A 251 -33.30 2.45 -6.13
N GLY A 252 -33.74 1.69 -7.13
CA GLY A 252 -32.90 0.74 -7.87
C GLY A 252 -31.71 1.42 -8.53
N ALA A 253 -31.96 2.53 -9.24
CA ALA A 253 -30.90 3.33 -9.87
C ALA A 253 -29.92 3.88 -8.83
N PHE A 254 -30.42 4.40 -7.71
CA PHE A 254 -29.57 4.91 -6.62
C PHE A 254 -28.67 3.82 -6.01
N PHE A 255 -29.23 2.64 -5.72
CA PHE A 255 -28.46 1.50 -5.22
C PHE A 255 -27.38 1.05 -6.22
N GLN A 256 -27.71 1.00 -7.51
CA GLN A 256 -26.76 0.63 -8.56
C GLN A 256 -25.59 1.62 -8.65
N CYS A 257 -25.84 2.93 -8.52
CA CYS A 257 -24.80 3.95 -8.46
C CYS A 257 -23.86 3.75 -7.26
N ILE A 258 -24.39 3.48 -6.06
CA ILE A 258 -23.58 3.25 -4.86
C ILE A 258 -22.69 2.01 -5.04
N VAL A 259 -23.25 0.90 -5.49
CA VAL A 259 -22.49 -0.34 -5.69
C VAL A 259 -21.38 -0.14 -6.71
N THR A 260 -21.70 0.49 -7.84
CA THR A 260 -20.71 0.78 -8.91
C THR A 260 -19.59 1.68 -8.39
N GLY A 261 -19.93 2.75 -7.65
CA GLY A 261 -18.96 3.65 -7.04
C GLY A 261 -18.05 2.95 -6.02
N LEU A 262 -18.61 2.08 -5.16
CA LEU A 262 -17.84 1.30 -4.20
C LEU A 262 -16.92 0.28 -4.87
N VAL A 263 -17.42 -0.43 -5.90
CA VAL A 263 -16.62 -1.40 -6.66
C VAL A 263 -15.48 -0.69 -7.38
N PHE A 264 -15.74 0.44 -8.03
CA PHE A 264 -14.71 1.26 -8.68
C PHE A 264 -13.67 1.74 -7.68
N ALA A 265 -14.09 2.36 -6.57
CA ALA A 265 -13.18 2.83 -5.52
C ALA A 265 -12.33 1.69 -4.95
N LYS A 266 -12.90 0.49 -4.77
CA LYS A 266 -12.19 -0.69 -4.27
C LYS A 266 -11.19 -1.26 -5.28
N LEU A 267 -11.51 -1.25 -6.58
CA LEU A 267 -10.62 -1.68 -7.66
C LEU A 267 -9.45 -0.71 -7.87
N SER A 268 -9.70 0.59 -7.71
CA SER A 268 -8.69 1.65 -7.85
C SER A 268 -7.63 1.64 -6.73
N ARG A 269 -7.84 0.90 -5.64
CA ARG A 269 -6.86 0.80 -4.54
C ARG A 269 -5.63 -0.02 -4.98
N PRO A 270 -4.41 0.55 -4.84
CA PRO A 270 -3.19 -0.09 -5.32
C PRO A 270 -2.65 -1.20 -4.38
N LYS A 271 -3.49 -2.07 -3.80
CA LYS A 271 -3.02 -3.13 -2.86
C LYS A 271 -2.01 -4.08 -3.50
N ARG A 272 -2.30 -4.55 -4.72
CA ARG A 272 -1.40 -5.47 -5.45
C ARG A 272 -0.10 -4.82 -5.94
N ARG A 273 -0.02 -3.49 -5.94
CA ARG A 273 1.19 -2.76 -6.33
C ARG A 273 2.22 -2.74 -5.22
N ALA A 274 1.79 -2.67 -3.97
CA ALA A 274 2.70 -2.79 -2.83
C ALA A 274 3.46 -4.13 -2.84
N GLU A 275 2.81 -5.21 -3.27
CA GLU A 275 3.40 -6.56 -3.36
C GLU A 275 4.49 -6.71 -4.43
N THR A 276 4.63 -5.76 -5.38
CA THR A 276 5.63 -5.86 -6.46
C THR A 276 6.95 -5.18 -6.09
N ILE A 277 6.97 -4.43 -4.98
CA ILE A 277 8.18 -3.87 -4.41
C ILE A 277 8.78 -4.93 -3.50
N MET A 278 10.05 -5.24 -3.74
CA MET A 278 10.78 -6.22 -2.97
C MET A 278 11.86 -5.55 -2.13
N PHE A 279 12.04 -6.08 -0.93
CA PHE A 279 13.18 -5.80 -0.08
C PHE A 279 14.12 -7.02 -0.03
N SER A 280 15.40 -6.80 0.24
CA SER A 280 16.32 -7.90 0.56
C SER A 280 15.79 -8.72 1.74
N ARG A 281 15.99 -10.04 1.72
CA ARG A 281 15.53 -10.89 2.84
C ARG A 281 16.28 -10.56 4.13
N GLN A 282 17.57 -10.29 4.00
CA GLN A 282 18.48 -9.95 5.08
C GLN A 282 19.03 -8.54 4.83
N ALA A 283 19.22 -7.79 5.90
CA ALA A 283 20.06 -6.60 5.87
C ALA A 283 21.49 -7.01 6.23
N VAL A 284 22.47 -6.22 5.86
CA VAL A 284 23.88 -6.53 6.13
C VAL A 284 24.57 -5.33 6.76
N ILE A 285 25.41 -5.56 7.75
CA ILE A 285 26.33 -4.56 8.27
C ILE A 285 27.67 -4.78 7.57
N SER A 286 28.04 -3.85 6.72
CA SER A 286 29.28 -3.87 5.95
C SER A 286 30.27 -2.87 6.56
N GLN A 287 31.56 -3.18 6.44
CA GLN A 287 32.61 -2.23 6.73
C GLN A 287 33.21 -1.73 5.42
N SER A 288 33.32 -0.40 5.28
CA SER A 288 34.06 0.26 4.22
C SER A 288 35.04 1.25 4.85
N GLY A 289 36.34 0.98 4.70
CA GLY A 289 37.38 1.72 5.42
C GLY A 289 37.24 1.63 6.94
N HIS A 290 37.11 2.78 7.59
CA HIS A 290 36.96 2.92 9.04
C HIS A 290 35.51 3.12 9.49
N HIS A 291 34.54 2.98 8.59
CA HIS A 291 33.14 3.27 8.87
C HIS A 291 32.29 2.01 8.67
N ARG A 292 31.20 1.91 9.44
CA ARG A 292 30.22 0.83 9.32
C ARG A 292 28.94 1.36 8.71
N TYR A 293 28.35 0.52 7.86
CA TYR A 293 27.12 0.84 7.15
C TYR A 293 26.13 -0.30 7.30
N LEU A 294 24.90 0.03 7.70
CA LEU A 294 23.77 -0.88 7.58
C LEU A 294 23.20 -0.76 6.16
N LEU A 295 23.22 -1.86 5.41
CA LEU A 295 22.81 -1.92 4.01
C LEU A 295 21.59 -2.83 3.86
N PHE A 296 20.63 -2.39 3.06
CA PHE A 296 19.55 -3.24 2.57
C PHE A 296 19.20 -2.86 1.14
N ARG A 297 18.58 -3.78 0.41
CA ARG A 297 18.22 -3.59 -1.00
C ARG A 297 16.72 -3.38 -1.14
N VAL A 298 16.35 -2.49 -2.04
CA VAL A 298 14.98 -2.27 -2.49
C VAL A 298 14.93 -2.34 -4.01
N GLY A 299 13.86 -2.86 -4.58
CA GLY A 299 13.64 -2.85 -6.03
C GLY A 299 12.19 -3.10 -6.41
N ASP A 300 11.80 -2.68 -7.61
CA ASP A 300 10.51 -3.01 -8.21
C ASP A 300 10.67 -4.19 -9.17
N MET A 301 9.74 -5.14 -9.12
CA MET A 301 9.65 -6.25 -10.08
C MET A 301 9.06 -5.81 -11.43
N ARG A 302 8.34 -4.68 -11.47
CA ARG A 302 7.65 -4.19 -12.67
C ARG A 302 8.47 -3.10 -13.35
N LYS A 303 8.25 -2.96 -14.66
CA LYS A 303 8.88 -1.91 -15.50
C LYS A 303 8.27 -0.52 -15.30
N THR A 304 7.04 -0.45 -14.79
CA THR A 304 6.32 0.81 -14.57
C THR A 304 6.84 1.51 -13.33
N HIS A 305 7.12 2.80 -13.43
CA HIS A 305 7.71 3.58 -12.35
C HIS A 305 6.74 3.91 -11.20
N ILE A 306 7.27 4.06 -9.99
CA ILE A 306 6.58 4.64 -8.84
C ILE A 306 7.12 6.06 -8.66
N CYS A 307 6.26 7.06 -8.77
CA CYS A 307 6.65 8.45 -8.74
C CYS A 307 6.80 8.95 -7.30
N GLY A 308 7.77 9.84 -7.07
CA GLY A 308 7.96 10.49 -5.76
C GLY A 308 8.31 9.52 -4.64
N THR A 309 9.14 8.51 -4.92
CA THR A 309 9.50 7.50 -3.94
C THR A 309 10.39 8.06 -2.84
N SER A 310 9.96 7.87 -1.59
CA SER A 310 10.66 8.30 -0.38
C SER A 310 10.86 7.11 0.55
N ILE A 311 12.05 6.96 1.12
CA ILE A 311 12.36 5.87 2.05
C ILE A 311 12.74 6.36 3.43
N ARG A 312 12.29 5.63 4.45
CA ARG A 312 12.64 5.89 5.86
C ARG A 312 12.95 4.58 6.56
N ALA A 313 13.85 4.64 7.53
CA ALA A 313 14.15 3.53 8.43
C ALA A 313 14.02 3.97 9.88
N ILE A 314 13.45 3.09 10.69
CA ILE A 314 13.21 3.30 12.13
C ILE A 314 13.81 2.11 12.86
N LEU A 315 14.71 2.37 13.79
CA LEU A 315 15.21 1.39 14.74
C LEU A 315 14.26 1.30 15.93
N ILE A 316 13.85 0.08 16.25
CA ILE A 316 13.12 -0.24 17.45
C ILE A 316 14.05 -0.94 18.44
N ARG A 317 14.17 -0.37 19.65
CA ARG A 317 14.95 -0.92 20.75
C ARG A 317 14.27 -0.61 22.08
N ASN A 318 14.54 -1.40 23.12
CA ASN A 318 14.11 -1.05 24.47
C ASN A 318 15.18 -0.19 25.14
N GLU A 319 14.76 0.88 25.82
CA GLU A 319 15.67 1.77 26.55
C GLU A 319 15.42 1.69 28.05
N MET A 320 16.47 1.82 28.86
CA MET A 320 16.33 2.04 30.30
C MET A 320 16.53 3.52 30.60
N THR A 321 15.59 4.12 31.32
CA THR A 321 15.74 5.47 31.83
C THR A 321 16.80 5.53 32.93
N CYS A 322 17.27 6.73 33.19
CA CYS A 322 18.12 7.08 34.32
C CYS A 322 17.57 6.57 35.66
N ASN A 323 16.25 6.61 35.82
CA ASN A 323 15.53 6.20 37.02
C ASN A 323 15.38 4.68 37.15
N GLY A 324 15.83 3.91 36.14
CA GLY A 324 15.77 2.46 36.13
C GLY A 324 14.48 1.88 35.52
N ASP A 325 13.58 2.71 35.00
CA ASP A 325 12.39 2.26 34.30
C ASP A 325 12.75 1.78 32.89
N VAL A 326 12.14 0.69 32.43
CA VAL A 326 12.31 0.19 31.06
C VAL A 326 11.21 0.78 30.18
N ILE A 327 11.59 1.57 29.18
CA ILE A 327 10.68 2.02 28.12
C ILE A 327 10.75 0.99 26.98
N PRO A 328 9.67 0.22 26.74
CA PRO A 328 9.64 -0.73 25.65
C PRO A 328 9.38 -0.02 24.31
N ILE A 329 9.92 -0.57 23.22
CA ILE A 329 9.58 -0.16 21.83
C ILE A 329 9.90 1.34 21.57
N CYS A 330 11.06 1.82 22.03
CA CYS A 330 11.56 3.14 21.65
C CYS A 330 11.88 3.17 20.15
N GLN A 331 11.58 4.30 19.50
CA GLN A 331 11.74 4.50 18.07
C GLN A 331 12.85 5.51 17.81
N TYR A 332 13.85 5.14 17.03
CA TYR A 332 14.93 6.04 16.61
C TYR A 332 14.97 6.09 15.08
N ALA A 333 14.90 7.29 14.50
CA ALA A 333 15.06 7.45 13.07
C ALA A 333 16.51 7.12 12.67
N LEU A 334 16.69 6.37 11.58
CA LEU A 334 18.00 6.11 10.99
C LEU A 334 18.15 6.93 9.70
N PRO A 335 19.02 7.95 9.68
CA PRO A 335 19.29 8.74 8.47
C PRO A 335 19.82 7.86 7.33
N LEU A 336 19.18 7.90 6.16
CA LEU A 336 19.53 7.06 5.02
C LEU A 336 20.38 7.82 4.00
N GLN A 337 21.26 7.09 3.33
CA GLN A 337 22.14 7.53 2.26
C GLN A 337 22.04 6.56 1.09
N ILE A 338 22.02 7.10 -0.12
CA ILE A 338 21.97 6.33 -1.36
C ILE A 338 23.32 6.48 -2.04
N GLU A 339 23.92 5.38 -2.52
CA GLU A 339 25.30 5.33 -3.05
C GLU A 339 25.61 6.39 -4.13
N SER A 340 24.61 6.95 -4.81
CA SER A 340 24.76 7.92 -5.89
C SER A 340 24.37 9.36 -5.55
N MET A 341 23.84 9.65 -4.35
CA MET A 341 23.43 11.01 -3.97
C MET A 341 24.13 11.46 -2.69
N ALA A 342 24.86 12.56 -2.79
CA ALA A 342 25.69 13.12 -1.72
C ALA A 342 24.90 13.94 -0.68
N SER A 343 23.58 13.83 -0.62
CA SER A 343 22.77 14.68 0.25
C SER A 343 21.60 13.88 0.81
N GLY A 344 21.23 14.17 2.06
CA GLY A 344 20.22 13.47 2.87
C GLY A 344 18.77 13.55 2.36
N ASP A 345 18.59 13.64 1.05
CA ASP A 345 17.32 13.50 0.38
C ASP A 345 16.93 12.03 0.39
N ASN A 346 15.79 11.74 1.01
CA ASN A 346 15.20 10.40 1.08
C ASN A 346 14.61 9.93 -0.27
N PHE A 347 14.82 10.69 -1.35
CA PHE A 347 14.28 10.41 -2.67
C PHE A 347 15.03 9.24 -3.31
N LEU A 348 14.27 8.22 -3.69
CA LEU A 348 14.79 7.07 -4.42
C LEU A 348 14.36 7.13 -5.89
N TRP A 349 15.28 6.81 -6.80
CA TRP A 349 14.95 6.52 -8.18
C TRP A 349 14.94 5.00 -8.41
N LEU A 350 13.76 4.37 -8.38
CA LEU A 350 13.60 2.91 -8.40
C LEU A 350 13.40 2.31 -9.81
N GLN A 351 14.24 2.69 -10.77
CA GLN A 351 14.25 2.08 -12.11
C GLN A 351 14.97 0.72 -12.14
N TRP A 352 15.90 0.52 -11.21
CA TRP A 352 16.61 -0.73 -10.95
C TRP A 352 16.73 -0.93 -9.44
N PRO A 353 17.07 -2.14 -8.96
CA PRO A 353 17.35 -2.35 -7.55
C PRO A 353 18.45 -1.43 -7.02
N VAL A 354 18.15 -0.73 -5.94
CA VAL A 354 19.08 0.21 -5.28
C VAL A 354 19.47 -0.36 -3.92
N ILE A 355 20.75 -0.20 -3.55
CA ILE A 355 21.23 -0.46 -2.20
C ILE A 355 21.09 0.84 -1.41
N VAL A 356 20.36 0.77 -0.30
CA VAL A 356 20.18 1.87 0.63
C VAL A 356 21.07 1.61 1.83
N SER A 357 21.81 2.63 2.21
CA SER A 357 22.81 2.57 3.27
C SER A 357 22.45 3.51 4.41
N HIS A 358 22.74 3.11 5.64
CA HIS A 358 22.74 3.99 6.79
C HIS A 358 24.16 4.02 7.35
N HIS A 359 24.77 5.20 7.34
CA HIS A 359 26.07 5.41 7.95
C HIS A 359 25.94 5.37 9.47
N ILE A 360 26.64 4.44 10.11
CA ILE A 360 26.64 4.29 11.57
C ILE A 360 27.69 5.24 12.14
N ASP A 361 27.29 6.50 12.32
CA ASP A 361 28.07 7.55 12.97
C ASP A 361 27.80 7.63 14.48
N ARG A 362 28.38 8.63 15.14
CA ARG A 362 28.26 8.83 16.60
C ARG A 362 26.84 9.15 17.06
N ASP A 363 26.02 9.70 16.17
CA ASP A 363 24.65 10.10 16.45
C ASP A 363 23.66 8.96 16.15
N SER A 364 24.08 7.95 15.41
CA SER A 364 23.32 6.73 15.16
C SER A 364 23.08 5.93 16.44
N ALA A 365 21.83 5.49 16.63
CA ALA A 365 21.45 4.57 17.72
C ALA A 365 22.11 3.18 17.62
N LEU A 366 22.79 2.87 16.51
CA LEU A 366 23.57 1.65 16.30
C LEU A 366 25.06 1.80 16.66
N TRP A 367 25.52 2.99 17.08
CA TRP A 367 26.93 3.30 17.30
C TRP A 367 27.65 2.36 18.29
N ASP A 368 26.99 2.08 19.41
CA ASP A 368 27.52 1.25 20.50
C ASP A 368 27.23 -0.27 20.29
N VAL A 369 26.58 -0.67 19.19
CA VAL A 369 26.18 -2.07 18.95
C VAL A 369 27.34 -2.86 18.35
N SER A 370 27.70 -3.98 18.98
CA SER A 370 28.67 -4.96 18.49
C SER A 370 27.99 -6.18 17.83
N ALA A 371 28.77 -7.04 17.18
CA ALA A 371 28.25 -8.27 16.57
C ALA A 371 27.58 -9.21 17.58
N ASP A 372 28.10 -9.26 18.81
CA ASP A 372 27.55 -10.09 19.88
C ASP A 372 26.34 -9.43 20.54
N ASP A 373 26.33 -8.10 20.67
CA ASP A 373 25.14 -7.39 21.15
C ASP A 373 23.97 -7.56 20.18
N LEU A 374 24.21 -7.54 18.87
CA LEU A 374 23.18 -7.78 17.88
C LEU A 374 22.53 -9.17 18.04
N LYS A 375 23.27 -10.20 18.46
CA LYS A 375 22.71 -11.54 18.71
C LYS A 375 21.87 -11.61 19.99
N ASN A 376 22.24 -10.81 21.00
CA ASN A 376 21.70 -10.92 22.36
C ASN A 376 20.60 -9.89 22.68
N GLU A 377 20.59 -8.74 22.00
CA GLU A 377 19.64 -7.66 22.24
C GLU A 377 18.38 -7.77 21.38
N TYR A 378 17.27 -7.24 21.90
CA TYR A 378 16.06 -7.05 21.11
C TYR A 378 16.23 -5.81 20.23
N LEU A 379 16.32 -6.05 18.92
CA LEU A 379 16.53 -5.02 17.92
C LEU A 379 15.72 -5.37 16.67
N GLU A 380 14.93 -4.41 16.19
CA GLU A 380 14.15 -4.52 14.96
C GLU A 380 14.28 -3.23 14.15
N VAL A 381 14.74 -3.33 12.89
CA VAL A 381 14.79 -2.19 11.95
C VAL A 381 13.58 -2.27 11.04
N ILE A 382 12.68 -1.30 11.13
CA ILE A 382 11.52 -1.17 10.25
C ILE A 382 11.87 -0.23 9.11
N VAL A 383 11.69 -0.68 7.88
CA VAL A 383 11.90 0.11 6.67
C VAL A 383 10.55 0.39 6.02
N ILE A 384 10.33 1.65 5.65
CA ILE A 384 9.10 2.15 5.05
C ILE A 384 9.45 2.85 3.75
N LEU A 385 8.90 2.37 2.65
CA LEU A 385 8.95 3.01 1.34
C LEU A 385 7.57 3.59 1.03
N GLU A 386 7.54 4.86 0.66
CA GLU A 386 6.35 5.61 0.28
C GLU A 386 6.49 6.07 -1.16
N GLY A 387 5.38 6.14 -1.90
CA GLY A 387 5.40 6.66 -3.27
C GLY A 387 4.01 6.64 -3.91
N THR A 388 3.92 7.19 -5.10
CA THR A 388 2.66 7.28 -5.86
C THR A 388 2.71 6.38 -7.08
N VAL A 389 1.70 5.53 -7.25
CA VAL A 389 1.62 4.63 -8.40
C VAL A 389 1.29 5.42 -9.66
N ALA A 390 2.18 5.44 -10.65
CA ALA A 390 2.05 6.27 -11.85
C ALA A 390 0.73 6.08 -12.62
N SER A 391 0.20 4.85 -12.66
CA SER A 391 -1.02 4.55 -13.42
C SER A 391 -2.31 5.01 -12.73
N THR A 392 -2.33 5.12 -11.41
CA THR A 392 -3.56 5.47 -10.65
C THR A 392 -3.47 6.81 -9.94
N GLY A 393 -2.27 7.40 -9.81
CA GLY A 393 -2.05 8.61 -9.01
C GLY A 393 -2.26 8.40 -7.51
N MET A 394 -2.46 7.16 -7.07
CA MET A 394 -2.75 6.84 -5.67
C MET A 394 -1.44 6.60 -4.89
N PHE A 395 -1.40 7.13 -3.68
CA PHE A 395 -0.32 6.90 -2.73
C PHE A 395 -0.29 5.44 -2.25
N THR A 396 0.90 4.89 -2.13
CA THR A 396 1.16 3.54 -1.62
C THR A 396 2.32 3.57 -0.62
N GLN A 397 2.22 2.73 0.41
CA GLN A 397 3.24 2.56 1.41
C GLN A 397 3.54 1.06 1.52
N VAL A 398 4.82 0.71 1.37
CA VAL A 398 5.32 -0.66 1.51
C VAL A 398 6.28 -0.69 2.67
N ARG A 399 6.17 -1.71 3.50
CA ARG A 399 6.94 -1.80 4.74
C ARG A 399 7.58 -3.17 4.84
N THR A 400 8.70 -3.22 5.53
CA THR A 400 9.33 -4.48 5.93
C THR A 400 10.07 -4.29 7.24
N SER A 401 10.47 -5.39 7.87
CA SER A 401 11.26 -5.36 9.10
C SER A 401 12.44 -6.33 9.04
N TYR A 402 13.54 -5.95 9.68
CA TYR A 402 14.71 -6.77 9.91
C TYR A 402 14.89 -6.95 11.42
N VAL A 403 14.65 -8.16 11.90
CA VAL A 403 15.02 -8.50 13.29
C VAL A 403 16.53 -8.71 13.37
N ALA A 404 17.09 -8.68 14.58
CA ALA A 404 18.53 -8.78 14.79
C ALA A 404 19.16 -10.03 14.13
N SER A 405 18.46 -11.17 14.16
CA SER A 405 18.87 -12.42 13.48
C SER A 405 18.87 -12.36 11.94
N GLU A 406 18.24 -11.36 11.33
CA GLU A 406 18.19 -11.14 9.88
C GLU A 406 19.16 -10.05 9.41
N ILE A 407 19.94 -9.50 10.33
CA ILE A 407 21.00 -8.54 10.05
C ILE A 407 22.33 -9.29 10.11
N LEU A 408 22.95 -9.51 8.96
CA LEU A 408 24.22 -10.23 8.88
C LEU A 408 25.40 -9.29 9.09
N TRP A 409 26.28 -9.64 10.03
CA TRP A 409 27.47 -8.86 10.33
C TRP A 409 28.62 -9.15 9.36
N LEU A 410 29.38 -8.13 8.94
CA LEU A 410 30.49 -8.23 7.97
C LEU A 410 30.08 -8.94 6.68
N HIS A 411 28.93 -8.57 6.13
CA HIS A 411 28.47 -9.07 4.83
C HIS A 411 28.24 -7.91 3.87
N ARG A 412 28.32 -8.20 2.57
CA ARG A 412 27.96 -7.29 1.48
C ARG A 412 26.90 -7.93 0.59
N LEU A 413 26.06 -7.11 -0.03
CA LEU A 413 25.08 -7.56 -1.00
C LEU A 413 25.75 -7.82 -2.36
N VAL A 414 25.41 -8.92 -3.03
CA VAL A 414 25.98 -9.29 -4.34
C VAL A 414 25.55 -8.29 -5.42
N PRO A 415 26.46 -7.74 -6.24
CA PRO A 415 26.08 -6.83 -7.32
C PRO A 415 25.16 -7.52 -8.35
N LEU A 416 24.11 -6.81 -8.78
CA LEU A 416 23.06 -7.36 -9.65
C LEU A 416 23.18 -6.97 -11.12
N LEU A 417 23.74 -5.79 -11.40
CA LEU A 417 23.89 -5.30 -12.76
C LEU A 417 25.07 -6.01 -13.42
N THR A 418 24.81 -6.68 -14.53
CA THR A 418 25.86 -7.16 -15.45
C THR A 418 25.63 -6.52 -16.81
N TYR A 419 26.67 -5.92 -17.37
CA TYR A 419 26.64 -5.41 -18.74
C TYR A 419 26.78 -6.60 -19.71
N ARG A 420 25.84 -6.73 -20.65
CA ARG A 420 25.96 -7.71 -21.75
C ARG A 420 26.32 -6.99 -23.04
N VAL A 421 27.49 -7.33 -23.58
CA VAL A 421 27.99 -6.81 -24.85
C VAL A 421 27.09 -7.23 -26.01
N ASP A 422 26.61 -8.48 -26.02
CA ASP A 422 25.82 -9.07 -27.12
C ASP A 422 24.48 -8.36 -27.41
N SER A 423 23.85 -7.80 -26.38
CA SER A 423 22.53 -7.15 -26.46
C SER A 423 22.60 -5.63 -26.30
N ASN A 424 23.81 -5.05 -26.28
CA ASN A 424 24.09 -3.64 -26.00
C ASN A 424 23.22 -3.06 -24.86
N GLY A 425 23.17 -3.76 -23.72
CA GLY A 425 22.25 -3.40 -22.64
C GLY A 425 22.61 -4.00 -21.28
N TYR A 426 22.00 -3.45 -20.23
CA TYR A 426 22.16 -3.93 -18.87
C TYR A 426 21.16 -5.04 -18.55
N LYS A 427 21.64 -6.14 -17.98
CA LYS A 427 20.80 -7.21 -17.46
C LYS A 427 20.89 -7.25 -15.94
N ILE A 428 19.74 -7.30 -15.29
CA ILE A 428 19.61 -7.44 -13.84
C ILE A 428 19.22 -8.88 -13.55
N ASP A 429 20.09 -9.60 -12.82
CA ASP A 429 19.81 -10.97 -12.40
C ASP A 429 19.10 -10.98 -11.04
N HIS A 430 17.77 -11.05 -11.05
CA HIS A 430 16.97 -11.10 -9.82
C HIS A 430 17.19 -12.36 -8.97
N SER A 431 17.81 -13.43 -9.51
CA SER A 431 18.12 -14.62 -8.71
C SER A 431 19.10 -14.32 -7.57
N LYS A 432 20.01 -13.36 -7.79
CA LYS A 432 21.00 -12.90 -6.81
C LYS A 432 20.50 -11.76 -5.93
N PHE A 433 19.22 -11.36 -6.07
CA PHE A 433 18.68 -10.18 -5.40
C PHE A 433 18.83 -10.24 -3.87
N HIS A 434 18.69 -11.43 -3.29
CA HIS A 434 18.81 -11.66 -1.85
C HIS A 434 20.19 -12.19 -1.43
N GLU A 435 21.11 -12.41 -2.36
CA GLU A 435 22.39 -13.06 -2.09
C GLU A 435 23.37 -12.10 -1.40
N THR A 436 24.10 -12.63 -0.43
CA THR A 436 25.10 -11.91 0.37
C THR A 436 26.43 -12.66 0.35
N ILE A 437 27.53 -11.91 0.48
CA ILE A 437 28.89 -12.45 0.55
C ILE A 437 29.52 -11.96 1.86
N SER A 438 30.18 -12.85 2.60
CA SER A 438 30.97 -12.50 3.78
C SER A 438 32.20 -11.68 3.40
N GLN A 439 32.53 -10.68 4.21
CA GLN A 439 33.78 -9.94 4.11
C GLN A 439 34.85 -10.62 4.96
N ASP A 440 36.04 -10.82 4.41
CA ASP A 440 37.19 -11.42 5.10
C ASP A 440 37.85 -10.41 6.07
N LEU A 441 37.07 -9.87 7.00
CA LEU A 441 37.51 -8.92 8.02
C LEU A 441 37.42 -9.58 9.40
N LYS A 442 38.44 -9.37 10.23
CA LYS A 442 38.55 -10.03 11.55
C LYS A 442 37.92 -9.26 12.72
N SER A 443 37.36 -8.06 12.48
CA SER A 443 36.94 -7.15 13.56
C SER A 443 35.42 -7.13 13.74
N GLU A 444 34.93 -7.96 14.66
CA GLU A 444 33.51 -8.02 15.09
C GLU A 444 33.10 -6.92 16.10
N SER A 445 34.00 -5.95 16.33
CA SER A 445 33.86 -4.83 17.28
C SER A 445 32.67 -3.90 17.00
N SER A 446 32.29 -3.02 17.93
CA SER A 446 31.27 -1.97 17.71
C SER A 446 31.81 -0.81 16.84
N ALA A 447 30.92 0.00 16.22
CA ALA A 447 31.34 1.14 15.36
C ALA A 447 32.20 2.14 16.15
N LYS A 448 31.84 2.35 17.42
CA LYS A 448 32.63 3.09 18.40
C LYS A 448 34.04 2.55 18.59
N GLU A 449 34.19 1.25 18.82
CA GLU A 449 35.50 0.63 19.01
C GLU A 449 36.39 0.76 17.77
N LEU A 450 35.82 0.58 16.57
CA LEU A 450 36.59 0.82 15.33
C LEU A 450 37.08 2.27 15.26
N HIS A 451 36.21 3.23 15.60
CA HIS A 451 36.54 4.64 15.56
C HIS A 451 37.61 5.01 16.60
N THR A 452 37.51 4.47 17.82
CA THR A 452 38.52 4.68 18.87
C THR A 452 39.86 4.05 18.49
N ASN A 453 39.87 2.83 17.96
CA ASN A 453 41.09 2.15 17.51
C ASN A 453 41.76 2.92 16.36
N HIS A 454 40.99 3.53 15.46
CA HIS A 454 41.52 4.36 14.40
C HIS A 454 42.20 5.62 14.94
N ILE A 455 41.54 6.36 15.85
CA ILE A 455 42.14 7.54 16.50
C ILE A 455 43.44 7.19 17.25
N GLN A 456 43.48 6.05 17.94
CA GLN A 456 44.67 5.62 18.66
C GLN A 456 45.82 5.32 17.70
N LYS A 457 45.54 4.67 16.57
CA LYS A 457 46.56 4.38 15.54
C LYS A 457 47.11 5.66 14.90
N THR A 458 46.26 6.61 14.53
CA THR A 458 46.72 7.87 13.94
C THR A 458 47.57 8.67 14.92
N LYS A 459 47.23 8.68 16.22
CA LYS A 459 48.07 9.33 17.24
C LYS A 459 49.43 8.68 17.44
N MET A 460 49.53 7.35 17.32
CA MET A 460 50.80 6.62 17.41
C MET A 460 51.67 6.76 16.15
N GLU A 461 51.10 7.15 15.01
CA GLU A 461 51.83 7.40 13.76
C GLU A 461 52.32 8.86 13.65
N GLU A 462 51.75 9.77 14.45
CA GLU A 462 52.15 11.18 14.54
C GLU A 462 53.21 11.45 15.63
N GLU A 463 53.42 10.52 16.57
CA GLU A 463 54.50 10.50 17.57
C GLU A 463 55.72 9.72 17.07
#